data_AF-A0A1R2CW18-F1
#
_entry.id   AF-A0A1R2CW18-F1
#
_cell.length_a   1.000
_cell.length_b   1.000
_cell.length_c   1.000
_cell.angle_alpha   90.00
_cell.angle_beta   90.00
_cell.angle_gamma   90.00
#
_symmetry.space_group_name_H-M   'P 1'
#
loop_
_entity.id
_entity.type
_entity.pdbx_description
1 polymer ?
#
loop_
_entity_poly.entity_id
_entity_poly.type
_entity_poly.pdbx_seq_one_letter_code
_entity_poly.pdbx_strand_id
1 'polypeptide(L)'
;MDSISPSRIISRFQASFRENSESYRGHKQSGYHTPPNGLSKYSKLIIPNYTSGTLTDSFTIDSDLTEDLTDLCRKLDPKFKMDLSQNSCCEQILQAVQKAVEFILKEKSSIKHDELIKHKQKNKSLKNIIENLQQKIKNLTDREDALKSWEIKLKENEVRILTDKKIISKEKNYINSTKSYYNHLEKEVKKLKETLKSYQNTNKNDIINYKLLSQNTTTLQNDTSDIPERQKLEELVNSLKLEKEKLSQESNDLNAKIIAFEHKKSQFESDMIKANGKLFVAENLNDEVGKKIEDLDKQKKALETEQKRLSVQKKILEVEKDFVLKEKQNVSRERAMIRNEHEILKKQIVQLEKEKMCMQEIQEDFVNIEEKLTEKEKKLKEKEEAIIEDRGALDEAIKNLEIANHPSSREQELESIFQEFQGQIDFYNKEVAEKEAYLTEWTEKLENREKSLDVKYSELKAIEQSLKTSEADFSALQQETIPKLEAQSKKVNNLLKELYIKKMDLDKQKRYLNDQSLSIDKKKKSFESMVNLHIIEQISIWEKRIKSLSDREIEIKNFKMPSSIDDYKRENAIEELRKERVELELERAEKDYEMKTPVLYMEKLVKNLDSLILVIKQKEKEKN
;
A
#
# COMPACT_ATOMS: atom_id res chain seq x y z
N MET A 1 10.93 -28.03 -25.95
CA MET A 1 12.20 -27.37 -26.28
C MET A 1 13.10 -27.43 -25.05
N ASP A 2 14.03 -28.37 -25.14
CA ASP A 2 15.30 -28.59 -24.44
C ASP A 2 15.38 -28.35 -22.93
N SER A 3 15.11 -29.44 -22.19
CA SER A 3 15.47 -29.62 -20.79
C SER A 3 16.99 -29.86 -20.65
N ILE A 4 17.68 -28.94 -20.00
CA ILE A 4 19.11 -29.07 -19.67
C ILE A 4 19.28 -30.04 -18.50
N SER A 5 19.99 -31.14 -18.76
CA SER A 5 20.30 -32.19 -17.76
C SER A 5 21.26 -31.70 -16.66
N PRO A 6 21.01 -32.01 -15.37
CA PRO A 6 21.88 -31.68 -14.24
C PRO A 6 23.33 -32.16 -14.40
N SER A 7 23.58 -33.18 -15.21
CA SER A 7 24.92 -33.73 -15.46
C SER A 7 25.87 -32.74 -16.16
N ARG A 8 25.35 -31.76 -16.91
CA ARG A 8 26.18 -30.74 -17.58
C ARG A 8 26.63 -29.60 -16.65
N ILE A 9 25.98 -29.40 -15.51
CA ILE A 9 26.37 -28.39 -14.52
C ILE A 9 27.51 -28.91 -13.64
N ILE A 10 27.50 -30.22 -13.34
CA ILE A 10 28.52 -30.87 -12.51
C ILE A 10 29.87 -30.97 -13.26
N SER A 11 29.85 -31.21 -14.58
CA SER A 11 31.09 -31.24 -15.38
C SER A 11 31.75 -29.86 -15.55
N ARG A 12 31.00 -28.75 -15.47
CA ARG A 12 31.58 -27.40 -15.48
C ARG A 12 32.14 -26.98 -14.11
N PHE A 13 31.64 -27.55 -13.02
CA PHE A 13 32.17 -27.29 -11.68
C PHE A 13 33.46 -28.08 -11.38
N GLN A 14 33.68 -29.23 -12.02
CA GLN A 14 34.89 -30.03 -11.87
C GLN A 14 36.06 -29.57 -12.77
N ALA A 15 35.80 -28.83 -13.85
CA ALA A 15 36.86 -28.27 -14.70
C ALA A 15 37.54 -27.04 -14.06
N SER A 16 36.81 -26.22 -13.31
CA SER A 16 37.37 -25.03 -12.64
C SER A 16 38.24 -25.32 -11.42
N PHE A 17 38.28 -26.57 -10.94
CA PHE A 17 39.14 -27.00 -9.83
C PHE A 17 40.46 -27.65 -10.26
N ARG A 18 40.69 -27.85 -11.57
CA ARG A 18 41.96 -28.40 -12.10
C ARG A 18 42.88 -27.39 -12.77
N GLU A 19 42.44 -26.15 -13.02
CA GLU A 19 43.28 -25.12 -13.66
C GLU A 19 43.96 -24.14 -12.68
N ASN A 20 43.78 -24.28 -11.37
CA ASN A 20 44.45 -23.43 -10.35
C ASN A 20 45.52 -24.16 -9.52
N SER A 21 45.95 -25.37 -9.89
CA SER A 21 47.04 -26.10 -9.22
C SER A 21 48.41 -25.99 -9.89
N GLU A 22 48.55 -25.22 -10.97
CA GLU A 22 49.84 -25.00 -11.65
C GLU A 22 50.14 -23.51 -11.87
N SER A 23 50.19 -22.74 -10.79
CA SER A 23 50.94 -21.48 -10.79
C SER A 23 51.20 -21.06 -9.35
N TYR A 24 52.26 -21.61 -8.74
CA TYR A 24 53.08 -20.98 -7.68
C TYR A 24 54.18 -21.98 -7.29
N ARG A 25 55.07 -22.29 -8.25
CA ARG A 25 56.42 -22.76 -7.96
C ARG A 25 57.34 -21.54 -8.05
N GLY A 26 57.87 -21.11 -6.91
CA GLY A 26 58.99 -20.18 -6.86
C GLY A 26 58.74 -18.96 -5.98
N HIS A 27 59.02 -19.06 -4.67
CA HIS A 27 60.18 -18.40 -4.08
C HIS A 27 60.34 -18.75 -2.59
N LYS A 28 61.61 -18.95 -2.25
CA LYS A 28 62.27 -19.33 -1.00
C LYS A 28 61.83 -18.61 0.29
N GLN A 29 61.94 -19.39 1.37
CA GLN A 29 62.49 -19.07 2.71
C GLN A 29 61.87 -17.93 3.54
N SER A 30 61.17 -18.31 4.61
CA SER A 30 61.21 -17.63 5.92
C SER A 30 60.67 -18.58 6.99
N GLY A 31 61.50 -18.91 7.97
CA GLY A 31 61.20 -19.86 9.04
C GLY A 31 60.33 -19.25 10.12
N TYR A 32 59.29 -19.99 10.51
CA TYR A 32 58.57 -19.73 11.75
C TYR A 32 59.22 -20.51 12.89
N HIS A 33 59.74 -19.75 13.84
CA HIS A 33 60.17 -20.22 15.15
C HIS A 33 59.00 -20.81 15.92
N THR A 34 59.14 -22.08 16.29
CA THR A 34 58.54 -22.68 17.49
C THR A 34 59.01 -21.94 18.74
N PRO A 35 58.13 -21.59 19.70
CA PRO A 35 58.58 -21.19 21.03
C PRO A 35 59.15 -22.42 21.75
N PRO A 36 60.34 -22.36 22.36
CA PRO A 36 60.84 -23.47 23.16
C PRO A 36 60.11 -23.52 24.50
N ASN A 37 59.51 -24.68 24.80
CA ASN A 37 59.21 -25.11 26.16
C ASN A 37 60.50 -25.05 26.99
N GLY A 38 60.62 -24.04 27.84
CA GLY A 38 61.82 -23.73 28.61
C GLY A 38 61.54 -23.51 30.09
N LEU A 39 60.81 -24.42 30.76
CA LEU A 39 60.65 -24.40 32.22
C LEU A 39 60.72 -25.80 32.86
N SER A 40 61.47 -26.73 32.28
CA SER A 40 61.65 -28.10 32.83
C SER A 40 63.12 -28.52 33.06
N LYS A 41 64.10 -27.63 32.90
CA LYS A 41 65.53 -27.97 33.03
C LYS A 41 66.30 -27.27 34.17
N TYR A 42 65.63 -26.78 35.20
CA TYR A 42 66.28 -26.13 36.36
C TYR A 42 66.07 -26.84 37.71
N SER A 43 65.96 -28.18 37.72
CA SER A 43 65.80 -28.96 38.96
C SER A 43 66.83 -30.08 39.14
N LYS A 44 68.08 -29.88 38.69
CA LYS A 44 69.22 -30.72 39.09
C LYS A 44 70.47 -29.87 39.34
N LEU A 45 70.47 -29.18 40.47
CA LEU A 45 71.71 -28.76 41.15
C LEU A 45 71.98 -29.79 42.24
N ILE A 46 72.75 -30.82 41.87
CA ILE A 46 73.36 -31.73 42.85
C ILE A 46 74.61 -30.99 43.35
N ILE A 47 74.59 -30.54 44.60
CA ILE A 47 75.78 -30.09 45.32
C ILE A 47 76.56 -31.35 45.72
N PRO A 48 77.81 -31.57 45.27
CA PRO A 48 78.63 -32.65 45.80
C PRO A 48 79.11 -32.26 47.20
N ASN A 49 78.78 -33.06 48.19
CA ASN A 49 79.39 -33.00 49.52
C ASN A 49 80.89 -33.29 49.39
N TYR A 50 81.73 -32.25 49.49
CA TYR A 50 83.15 -32.42 49.75
C TYR A 50 83.38 -32.35 51.27
N THR A 51 83.60 -33.52 51.84
CA THR A 51 84.12 -33.72 53.19
C THR A 51 85.48 -33.07 53.35
N SER A 52 85.68 -32.46 54.51
CA SER A 52 86.92 -31.90 55.04
C SER A 52 88.15 -32.78 54.79
N GLY A 53 89.04 -32.31 53.92
CA GLY A 53 90.41 -32.79 53.76
C GLY A 53 91.33 -31.59 53.64
N THR A 54 92.21 -31.42 54.62
CA THR A 54 93.34 -30.49 54.61
C THR A 54 94.12 -30.61 53.31
N LEU A 55 94.35 -29.50 52.59
CA LEU A 55 95.42 -29.36 51.60
C LEU A 55 95.63 -27.88 51.26
N THR A 56 96.76 -27.36 51.72
CA THR A 56 97.48 -26.26 51.07
C THR A 56 97.89 -26.73 49.68
N ASP A 57 97.30 -26.18 48.62
CA ASP A 57 97.93 -25.94 47.32
C ASP A 57 96.95 -25.15 46.42
N SER A 58 97.52 -24.34 45.53
CA SER A 58 96.89 -23.31 44.70
C SER A 58 95.56 -23.71 44.01
N PHE A 59 94.47 -23.01 44.35
CA PHE A 59 93.23 -23.02 43.58
C PHE A 59 93.40 -22.17 42.30
N THR A 60 93.72 -22.82 41.19
CA THR A 60 93.36 -22.29 39.86
C THR A 60 91.89 -22.64 39.61
N ILE A 61 91.01 -21.67 39.86
CA ILE A 61 89.61 -21.75 39.40
C ILE A 61 89.63 -21.59 37.89
N ASP A 62 89.13 -22.60 37.18
CA ASP A 62 89.17 -22.71 35.72
C ASP A 62 88.53 -21.49 35.03
N SER A 63 89.29 -20.93 34.07
CA SER A 63 88.87 -19.95 33.07
C SER A 63 87.48 -20.26 32.49
N ASP A 64 87.21 -21.55 32.29
CA ASP A 64 86.01 -22.10 31.64
C ASP A 64 84.71 -21.74 32.37
N LEU A 65 84.68 -21.67 33.70
CA LEU A 65 83.45 -21.35 34.45
C LEU A 65 83.03 -19.89 34.23
N THR A 66 84.00 -18.99 34.14
CA THR A 66 83.79 -17.56 33.90
C THR A 66 83.32 -17.29 32.48
N GLU A 67 83.82 -18.06 31.52
CA GLU A 67 83.43 -17.99 30.10
C GLU A 67 82.02 -18.55 29.88
N ASP A 68 81.68 -19.68 30.52
CA ASP A 68 80.34 -20.27 30.52
C ASP A 68 79.29 -19.33 31.14
N LEU A 69 79.60 -18.67 32.26
CA LEU A 69 78.74 -17.67 32.89
C LEU A 69 78.56 -16.43 32.00
N THR A 70 79.63 -15.98 31.34
CA THR A 70 79.58 -14.83 30.42
C THR A 70 78.72 -15.16 29.21
N ASP A 71 78.81 -16.37 28.67
CA ASP A 71 78.00 -16.82 27.54
C ASP A 71 76.54 -17.07 27.92
N LEU A 72 76.27 -17.54 29.14
CA LEU A 72 74.91 -17.58 29.70
C LEU A 72 74.32 -16.16 29.84
N CYS A 73 75.12 -15.19 30.29
CA CYS A 73 74.67 -13.79 30.39
C CYS A 73 74.48 -13.15 29.00
N ARG A 74 75.32 -13.48 28.00
CA ARG A 74 75.13 -13.04 26.60
C ARG A 74 73.92 -13.65 25.92
N LYS A 75 73.51 -14.85 26.31
CA LYS A 75 72.24 -15.46 25.86
C LYS A 75 71.02 -14.71 26.37
N LEU A 76 71.12 -14.06 27.53
CA LEU A 76 70.07 -13.21 28.10
C LEU A 76 70.11 -11.77 27.53
N ASP A 77 71.30 -11.18 27.39
CA ASP A 77 71.50 -9.90 26.68
C ASP A 77 72.68 -10.00 25.69
N PRO A 78 72.43 -10.00 24.37
CA PRO A 78 73.48 -10.10 23.35
C PRO A 78 74.53 -8.96 23.42
N LYS A 79 74.23 -7.86 24.12
CA LYS A 79 75.15 -6.72 24.30
C LYS A 79 75.94 -6.78 25.60
N PHE A 80 75.79 -7.84 26.40
CA PHE A 80 76.49 -8.03 27.65
C PHE A 80 78.02 -8.06 27.43
N LYS A 81 78.70 -7.07 28.01
CA LYS A 81 80.17 -6.96 28.03
C LYS A 81 80.66 -7.00 29.46
N MET A 82 81.61 -7.88 29.71
CA MET A 82 82.33 -7.99 30.97
C MET A 82 83.79 -7.61 30.71
N ASP A 83 84.22 -6.48 31.25
CA ASP A 83 85.62 -6.08 31.19
C ASP A 83 86.38 -6.87 32.26
N LEU A 84 87.16 -7.85 31.83
CA LEU A 84 88.03 -8.67 32.67
C LEU A 84 89.25 -7.84 33.09
N SER A 85 89.09 -6.94 34.06
CA SER A 85 90.22 -6.30 34.74
C SER A 85 90.72 -7.17 35.89
N GLN A 86 91.94 -6.88 36.38
CA GLN A 86 92.79 -7.67 37.30
C GLN A 86 92.23 -7.96 38.72
N ASN A 87 90.92 -8.11 38.87
CA ASN A 87 90.27 -8.52 40.11
C ASN A 87 90.18 -10.05 40.19
N SER A 88 89.98 -10.57 41.41
CA SER A 88 89.93 -12.03 41.64
C SER A 88 88.75 -12.67 40.90
N CYS A 89 88.91 -13.94 40.47
CA CYS A 89 87.89 -14.67 39.71
C CYS A 89 86.50 -14.66 40.39
N CYS A 90 86.46 -14.71 41.71
CA CYS A 90 85.23 -14.64 42.50
C CYS A 90 84.50 -13.29 42.37
N GLU A 91 85.23 -12.18 42.29
CA GLU A 91 84.64 -10.85 42.11
C GLU A 91 84.07 -10.66 40.71
N GLN A 92 84.71 -11.25 39.70
CA GLN A 92 84.21 -11.22 38.32
C GLN A 92 82.91 -12.03 38.17
N ILE A 93 82.83 -13.21 38.79
CA ILE A 93 81.60 -14.02 38.84
C ILE A 93 80.48 -13.27 39.58
N LEU A 94 80.79 -12.64 40.71
CA LEU A 94 79.82 -11.87 41.48
C LEU A 94 79.25 -10.69 40.67
N GLN A 95 80.11 -9.95 39.96
CA GLN A 95 79.69 -8.84 39.09
C GLN A 95 78.85 -9.30 37.91
N ALA A 96 79.16 -10.46 37.31
CA ALA A 96 78.36 -11.05 36.24
C ALA A 96 76.95 -11.40 36.72
N VAL A 97 76.85 -12.07 37.87
CA VAL A 97 75.56 -12.44 38.48
C VAL A 97 74.75 -11.21 38.87
N GLN A 98 75.38 -10.19 39.48
CA GLN A 98 74.70 -8.94 39.83
C GLN A 98 74.11 -8.24 38.61
N LYS A 99 74.88 -8.10 37.51
CA LYS A 99 74.38 -7.49 36.27
C LYS A 99 73.27 -8.31 35.61
N ALA A 100 73.35 -9.65 35.65
CA ALA A 100 72.29 -10.52 35.15
C ALA A 100 70.99 -10.36 35.96
N VAL A 101 71.08 -10.28 37.28
CA VAL A 101 69.93 -10.04 38.17
C VAL A 101 69.33 -8.65 37.90
N GLU A 102 70.14 -7.62 37.75
CA GLU A 102 69.67 -6.27 37.39
C GLU A 102 68.95 -6.26 36.04
N PHE A 103 69.48 -6.99 35.05
CA PHE A 103 68.85 -7.12 33.73
C PHE A 103 67.49 -7.82 33.84
N ILE A 104 67.40 -8.95 34.55
CA ILE A 104 66.15 -9.69 34.75
C ILE A 104 65.11 -8.82 35.47
N LEU A 105 65.52 -8.04 36.48
CA LEU A 105 64.62 -7.12 37.20
C LEU A 105 64.14 -5.96 36.30
N LYS A 106 65.02 -5.43 35.44
CA LYS A 106 64.67 -4.40 34.46
C LYS A 106 63.73 -4.93 33.37
N GLU A 107 63.93 -6.14 32.90
CA GLU A 107 63.05 -6.77 31.91
C GLU A 107 61.67 -7.09 32.51
N LYS A 108 61.64 -7.61 33.74
CA LYS A 108 60.39 -7.87 34.50
C LYS A 108 59.57 -6.61 34.75
N SER A 109 60.21 -5.46 34.97
CA SER A 109 59.50 -4.17 35.11
C SER A 109 59.00 -3.61 33.78
N SER A 110 59.73 -3.82 32.67
CA SER A 110 59.29 -3.44 31.31
C SER A 110 58.06 -4.23 30.85
N ILE A 111 58.04 -5.55 31.07
CA ILE A 111 56.92 -6.42 30.68
C ILE A 111 55.61 -5.99 31.39
N LYS A 112 55.69 -5.69 32.69
CA LYS A 112 54.53 -5.15 33.45
C LYS A 112 54.04 -3.81 32.92
N HIS A 113 54.93 -2.95 32.42
CA HIS A 113 54.55 -1.65 31.86
C HIS A 113 53.84 -1.80 30.51
N ASP A 114 54.32 -2.68 29.63
CA ASP A 114 53.72 -2.92 28.32
C ASP A 114 52.35 -3.59 28.41
N GLU A 115 52.16 -4.53 29.34
CA GLU A 115 50.86 -5.11 29.64
C GLU A 115 49.88 -4.04 30.16
N LEU A 116 50.34 -3.16 31.06
CA LEU A 116 49.53 -2.06 31.58
C LEU A 116 49.11 -1.08 30.46
N ILE A 117 49.99 -0.79 29.50
CA ILE A 117 49.67 0.06 28.34
C ILE A 117 48.63 -0.62 27.45
N LYS A 118 48.78 -1.92 27.15
CA LYS A 118 47.79 -2.70 26.38
C LYS A 118 46.43 -2.72 27.09
N HIS A 119 46.39 -2.92 28.40
CA HIS A 119 45.17 -2.86 29.19
C HIS A 119 44.51 -1.47 29.16
N LYS A 120 45.29 -0.38 29.27
CA LYS A 120 44.77 1.00 29.14
C LYS A 120 44.18 1.27 27.77
N GLN A 121 44.83 0.82 26.69
CA GLN A 121 44.31 0.95 25.33
C GLN A 121 43.02 0.16 25.14
N LYS A 122 42.97 -1.09 25.64
CA LYS A 122 41.75 -1.92 25.61
C LYS A 122 40.60 -1.26 26.37
N ASN A 123 40.86 -0.70 27.56
CA ASN A 123 39.85 0.02 28.33
C ASN A 123 39.35 1.29 27.60
N LYS A 124 40.23 2.03 26.94
CA LYS A 124 39.83 3.18 26.10
C LYS A 124 38.94 2.75 24.94
N SER A 125 39.26 1.63 24.28
CA SER A 125 38.44 1.09 23.20
C SER A 125 37.06 0.62 23.68
N LEU A 126 37.00 -0.03 24.85
CA LEU A 126 35.75 -0.46 25.48
C LEU A 126 34.88 0.72 25.88
N LYS A 127 35.48 1.80 26.42
CA LYS A 127 34.77 3.03 26.76
C LYS A 127 34.08 3.65 25.53
N ASN A 128 34.79 3.74 24.40
CA ASN A 128 34.21 4.24 23.15
C ASN A 128 33.07 3.35 22.63
N ILE A 129 33.17 2.02 22.81
CA ILE A 129 32.09 1.09 22.44
C ILE A 129 30.86 1.32 23.32
N ILE A 130 31.06 1.48 24.64
CA ILE A 130 29.98 1.75 25.60
C ILE A 130 29.28 3.07 25.26
N GLU A 131 30.02 4.15 25.01
CA GLU A 131 29.45 5.44 24.62
C GLU A 131 28.64 5.34 23.32
N ASN A 132 29.14 4.61 22.32
CA ASN A 132 28.40 4.36 21.07
C ASN A 132 27.12 3.53 21.28
N LEU A 133 27.16 2.53 22.17
CA LEU A 133 25.98 1.73 22.50
C LEU A 133 24.93 2.56 23.26
N GLN A 134 25.37 3.40 24.21
CA GLN A 134 24.49 4.32 24.93
C GLN A 134 23.80 5.30 23.97
N GLN A 135 24.53 5.85 23.00
CA GLN A 135 23.93 6.72 21.98
C GLN A 135 22.92 5.97 21.09
N LYS A 136 23.20 4.73 20.72
CA LYS A 136 22.24 3.89 19.97
C LYS A 136 20.98 3.59 20.78
N ILE A 137 21.12 3.27 22.07
CA ILE A 137 19.98 3.05 22.97
C ILE A 137 19.13 4.31 23.04
N LYS A 138 19.74 5.49 23.24
CA LYS A 138 19.02 6.76 23.25
C LYS A 138 18.22 7.00 21.95
N ASN A 139 18.85 6.79 20.79
CA ASN A 139 18.18 6.93 19.50
C ASN A 139 17.01 5.94 19.31
N LEU A 140 17.13 4.72 19.86
CA LEU A 140 16.05 3.73 19.83
C LEU A 140 14.89 4.14 20.73
N THR A 141 15.18 4.66 21.93
CA THR A 141 14.17 5.20 22.85
C THR A 141 13.41 6.38 22.23
N ASP A 142 14.12 7.34 21.63
CA ASP A 142 13.48 8.49 20.96
C ASP A 142 12.57 8.03 19.80
N ARG A 143 12.95 6.96 19.10
CA ARG A 143 12.15 6.36 18.03
C ARG A 143 10.93 5.61 18.55
N GLU A 144 11.06 4.93 19.69
CA GLU A 144 9.94 4.26 20.36
C GLU A 144 8.89 5.27 20.83
N ASP A 145 9.32 6.39 21.41
CA ASP A 145 8.43 7.48 21.85
C ASP A 145 7.72 8.14 20.66
N ALA A 146 8.44 8.33 19.55
CA ALA A 146 7.83 8.78 18.30
C ALA A 146 6.76 7.79 17.80
N LEU A 147 7.04 6.49 17.79
CA LEU A 147 6.07 5.47 17.38
C LEU A 147 4.82 5.46 18.27
N LYS A 148 4.99 5.57 19.60
CA LYS A 148 3.87 5.68 20.54
C LYS A 148 3.02 6.92 20.27
N SER A 149 3.64 8.07 20.00
CA SER A 149 2.92 9.30 19.62
C SER A 149 2.12 9.13 18.32
N TRP A 150 2.68 8.43 17.33
CA TRP A 150 1.99 8.15 16.07
C TRP A 150 0.84 7.16 16.24
N GLU A 151 1.00 6.16 17.10
CA GLU A 151 -0.07 5.21 17.43
C GLU A 151 -1.26 5.92 18.11
N ILE A 152 -0.99 6.85 19.03
CA ILE A 152 -2.03 7.69 19.65
C ILE A 152 -2.78 8.50 18.58
N LYS A 153 -2.07 9.19 17.68
CA LYS A 153 -2.69 9.95 16.58
C LYS A 153 -3.50 9.08 15.64
N LEU A 154 -3.07 7.84 15.40
CA LEU A 154 -3.81 6.89 14.58
C LEU A 154 -5.15 6.52 15.23
N LYS A 155 -5.13 6.21 16.53
CA LYS A 155 -6.35 5.92 17.32
C LYS A 155 -7.31 7.11 17.34
N GLU A 156 -6.80 8.34 17.50
CA GLU A 156 -7.61 9.56 17.43
C GLU A 156 -8.28 9.73 16.04
N ASN A 157 -7.53 9.48 14.96
CA ASN A 157 -8.07 9.54 13.60
C ASN A 157 -9.11 8.44 13.34
N GLU A 158 -8.92 7.23 13.86
CA GLU A 158 -9.93 6.15 13.76
C GLU A 158 -11.23 6.54 14.46
N VAL A 159 -11.15 7.11 15.67
CA VAL A 159 -12.32 7.61 16.40
C VAL A 159 -13.04 8.72 15.61
N ARG A 160 -12.27 9.63 14.99
CA ARG A 160 -12.83 10.69 14.13
C ARG A 160 -13.54 10.11 12.90
N ILE A 161 -12.93 9.17 12.19
CA ILE A 161 -13.53 8.51 11.03
C ILE A 161 -14.83 7.77 11.41
N LEU A 162 -14.85 7.09 12.55
CA LEU A 162 -16.07 6.43 13.05
C LEU A 162 -17.18 7.44 13.37
N THR A 163 -16.81 8.62 13.87
CA THR A 163 -17.76 9.71 14.15
C THR A 163 -18.31 10.29 12.86
N ASP A 164 -17.45 10.58 11.88
CA ASP A 164 -17.85 11.09 10.56
C ASP A 164 -18.76 10.07 9.84
N LYS A 165 -18.46 8.77 9.93
CA LYS A 165 -19.32 7.71 9.39
C LYS A 165 -20.72 7.70 10.01
N LYS A 166 -20.82 7.95 11.33
CA LYS A 166 -22.12 8.09 12.00
C LYS A 166 -22.88 9.34 11.53
N ILE A 167 -22.19 10.47 11.34
CA ILE A 167 -22.77 11.70 10.82
C ILE A 167 -23.30 11.49 9.39
N ILE A 168 -22.47 10.94 8.50
CA ILE A 168 -22.86 10.62 7.11
C ILE A 168 -24.05 9.67 7.07
N SER A 169 -24.12 8.68 7.96
CA SER A 169 -25.27 7.79 8.04
C SER A 169 -26.56 8.52 8.46
N LYS A 170 -26.48 9.49 9.38
CA LYS A 170 -27.62 10.33 9.78
C LYS A 170 -28.07 11.24 8.63
N GLU A 171 -27.13 11.89 7.95
CA GLU A 171 -27.42 12.73 6.78
C GLU A 171 -28.03 11.93 5.63
N LYS A 172 -27.50 10.73 5.35
CA LYS A 172 -28.08 9.82 4.35
C LYS A 172 -29.53 9.46 4.66
N ASN A 173 -29.83 9.17 5.94
CA ASN A 173 -31.19 8.88 6.36
C ASN A 173 -32.09 10.11 6.22
N TYR A 174 -31.60 11.30 6.60
CA TYR A 174 -32.32 12.56 6.40
C TYR A 174 -32.63 12.82 4.92
N ILE A 175 -31.63 12.68 4.03
CA ILE A 175 -31.80 12.83 2.57
C ILE A 175 -32.85 11.85 2.03
N ASN A 176 -32.83 10.59 2.48
CA ASN A 176 -33.81 9.59 2.07
C ASN A 176 -35.23 9.96 2.51
N SER A 177 -35.40 10.42 3.75
CA SER A 177 -36.71 10.90 4.26
C SER A 177 -37.21 12.10 3.46
N THR A 178 -36.34 13.07 3.20
CA THR A 178 -36.65 14.26 2.39
C THR A 178 -37.00 13.87 0.95
N LYS A 179 -36.27 12.94 0.33
CA LYS A 179 -36.58 12.41 -1.00
C LYS A 179 -37.94 11.71 -1.03
N SER A 180 -38.28 10.94 0.00
CA SER A 180 -39.60 10.32 0.12
C SER A 180 -40.72 11.37 0.24
N TYR A 181 -40.47 12.46 0.99
CA TYR A 181 -41.39 13.58 1.12
C TYR A 181 -41.60 14.32 -0.22
N TYR A 182 -40.53 14.62 -0.96
CA TYR A 182 -40.63 15.21 -2.30
C TYR A 182 -41.40 14.32 -3.28
N ASN A 183 -41.14 13.02 -3.28
CA ASN A 183 -41.89 12.07 -4.12
C ASN A 183 -43.37 12.04 -3.76
N HIS A 184 -43.73 12.26 -2.49
CA HIS A 184 -45.12 12.37 -2.05
C HIS A 184 -45.77 13.65 -2.58
N LEU A 185 -45.13 14.81 -2.40
CA LEU A 185 -45.60 16.09 -2.94
C LEU A 185 -45.75 16.06 -4.46
N GLU A 186 -44.82 15.43 -5.17
CA GLU A 186 -44.91 15.29 -6.62
C GLU A 186 -46.15 14.48 -7.05
N LYS A 187 -46.49 13.42 -6.31
CA LYS A 187 -47.73 12.65 -6.51
C LYS A 187 -48.97 13.49 -6.23
N GLU A 188 -48.97 14.32 -5.18
CA GLU A 188 -50.09 15.22 -4.88
C GLU A 188 -50.28 16.29 -5.96
N VAL A 189 -49.20 16.94 -6.38
CA VAL A 189 -49.23 17.92 -7.49
C VAL A 189 -49.77 17.29 -8.76
N LYS A 190 -49.39 16.04 -9.04
CA LYS A 190 -49.91 15.30 -10.19
C LYS A 190 -51.42 15.03 -10.07
N LYS A 191 -51.90 14.60 -8.89
CA LYS A 191 -53.34 14.46 -8.62
C LYS A 191 -54.10 15.77 -8.80
N LEU A 192 -53.58 16.87 -8.25
CA LEU A 192 -54.17 18.21 -8.39
C LEU A 192 -54.22 18.68 -9.84
N LYS A 193 -53.19 18.38 -10.65
CA LYS A 193 -53.20 18.66 -12.09
C LYS A 193 -54.24 17.83 -12.81
N GLU A 194 -54.43 16.56 -12.45
CA GLU A 194 -55.45 15.69 -13.03
C GLU A 194 -56.87 16.17 -12.68
N THR A 195 -57.15 16.57 -11.43
CA THR A 195 -58.44 17.16 -11.04
C THR A 195 -58.68 18.52 -11.71
N LEU A 196 -57.67 19.38 -11.83
CA LEU A 196 -57.82 20.65 -12.54
C LEU A 196 -58.17 20.42 -14.02
N LYS A 197 -57.57 19.40 -14.65
CA LYS A 197 -57.86 19.00 -16.03
C LYS A 197 -59.29 18.45 -16.18
N SER A 198 -59.81 17.71 -15.21
CA SER A 198 -61.21 17.27 -15.22
C SER A 198 -62.18 18.45 -15.06
N TYR A 199 -61.90 19.40 -14.16
CA TYR A 199 -62.71 20.61 -13.99
C TYR A 199 -62.74 21.51 -15.23
N GLN A 200 -61.62 21.66 -15.93
CA GLN A 200 -61.57 22.43 -17.19
C GLN A 200 -62.37 21.75 -18.32
N ASN A 201 -62.43 20.43 -18.33
CA ASN A 201 -63.21 19.68 -19.31
C ASN A 201 -64.71 19.74 -19.04
N THR A 202 -65.16 19.74 -17.77
CA THR A 202 -66.58 19.94 -17.44
C THR A 202 -67.04 21.37 -17.73
N ASN A 203 -66.23 22.38 -17.41
CA ASN A 203 -66.59 23.79 -17.63
C ASN A 203 -66.67 24.16 -19.13
N LYS A 204 -65.93 23.47 -20.01
CA LYS A 204 -66.07 23.61 -21.48
C LYS A 204 -67.39 23.05 -22.01
N ASN A 205 -67.96 22.02 -21.37
CA ASN A 205 -69.25 21.46 -21.78
C ASN A 205 -70.42 22.36 -21.34
N ASP A 206 -70.30 23.04 -20.20
CA ASP A 206 -71.34 23.96 -19.71
C ASP A 206 -71.42 25.26 -20.54
N ILE A 207 -70.29 25.73 -21.08
CA ILE A 207 -70.24 26.91 -21.98
C ILE A 207 -70.82 26.59 -23.38
N ILE A 208 -70.78 25.32 -23.82
CA ILE A 208 -71.38 24.89 -25.10
C ILE A 208 -72.91 24.79 -24.99
N ASN A 209 -73.45 24.40 -23.82
CA ASN A 209 -74.91 24.35 -23.59
C ASN A 209 -75.57 25.72 -23.49
N TYR A 210 -74.87 26.77 -23.03
CA TYR A 210 -75.42 28.13 -22.98
C TYR A 210 -75.48 28.84 -24.34
N LYS A 211 -74.79 28.34 -25.38
CA LYS A 211 -74.75 28.95 -26.73
C LYS A 211 -75.77 28.38 -27.71
N LEU A 212 -76.48 27.31 -27.34
CA LEU A 212 -77.48 26.62 -28.18
C LEU A 212 -78.94 27.00 -27.88
N LEU A 213 -79.19 27.87 -26.88
CA LEU A 213 -80.55 28.28 -26.47
C LEU A 213 -81.00 29.66 -26.97
N SER A 214 -80.15 30.42 -27.68
CA SER A 214 -80.41 31.85 -28.00
C SER A 214 -80.72 32.17 -29.46
N GLN A 215 -81.10 31.18 -30.29
CA GLN A 215 -81.27 31.39 -31.75
C GLN A 215 -82.54 30.77 -32.38
N ASN A 216 -83.66 30.68 -31.65
CA ASN A 216 -84.93 30.21 -32.22
C ASN A 216 -86.13 31.06 -31.79
N THR A 217 -86.33 32.22 -32.42
CA THR A 217 -87.66 32.83 -32.59
C THR A 217 -87.60 33.89 -33.69
N THR A 218 -88.19 33.62 -34.86
CA THR A 218 -89.08 34.54 -35.61
C THR A 218 -89.35 33.98 -37.01
N THR A 219 -90.61 33.66 -37.29
CA THR A 219 -91.22 33.69 -38.63
C THR A 219 -92.74 33.62 -38.44
N LEU A 220 -93.49 34.61 -38.96
CA LEU A 220 -94.77 34.42 -39.65
C LEU A 220 -95.29 35.75 -40.24
N GLN A 221 -95.59 35.66 -41.54
CA GLN A 221 -96.32 36.52 -42.49
C GLN A 221 -97.79 36.76 -42.04
N ASN A 222 -98.69 37.55 -42.64
CA ASN A 222 -98.81 38.58 -43.71
C ASN A 222 -100.27 39.15 -43.59
N ASP A 223 -100.61 40.09 -44.49
CA ASP A 223 -101.96 40.58 -44.91
C ASP A 223 -102.49 41.82 -44.13
N THR A 224 -103.03 42.89 -44.72
CA THR A 224 -103.78 43.09 -45.99
C THR A 224 -103.85 44.59 -46.37
N SER A 225 -104.03 44.83 -47.68
CA SER A 225 -104.68 45.93 -48.45
C SER A 225 -104.72 47.42 -48.02
N ASP A 226 -104.28 48.23 -49.00
CA ASP A 226 -104.81 49.52 -49.51
C ASP A 226 -104.77 50.85 -48.74
N ILE A 227 -104.51 51.92 -49.53
CA ILE A 227 -104.80 53.36 -49.40
C ILE A 227 -103.54 54.29 -49.46
N PRO A 228 -103.58 55.42 -50.22
CA PRO A 228 -102.41 56.10 -50.77
C PRO A 228 -101.85 57.21 -49.87
N GLU A 229 -101.37 56.83 -48.69
CA GLU A 229 -100.44 57.63 -47.86
C GLU A 229 -99.06 56.95 -47.72
N ARG A 230 -98.89 55.78 -48.37
CA ARG A 230 -97.72 54.90 -48.24
C ARG A 230 -96.40 55.48 -48.73
N GLN A 231 -96.34 56.30 -49.78
CA GLN A 231 -95.05 56.67 -50.38
C GLN A 231 -94.10 57.45 -49.46
N LYS A 232 -94.60 58.37 -48.61
CA LYS A 232 -93.77 59.12 -47.67
C LYS A 232 -93.34 58.31 -46.44
N LEU A 233 -94.22 57.42 -45.98
CA LEU A 233 -93.92 56.48 -44.89
C LEU A 233 -93.00 55.36 -45.37
N GLU A 234 -93.10 54.94 -46.63
CA GLU A 234 -92.27 53.92 -47.25
C GLU A 234 -90.87 54.44 -47.56
N GLU A 235 -90.71 55.71 -47.95
CA GLU A 235 -89.40 56.38 -48.00
C GLU A 235 -88.75 56.49 -46.60
N LEU A 236 -89.52 56.84 -45.57
CA LEU A 236 -89.00 56.92 -44.20
C LEU A 236 -88.67 55.53 -43.63
N VAL A 237 -89.49 54.53 -43.91
CA VAL A 237 -89.26 53.12 -43.54
C VAL A 237 -88.09 52.54 -44.32
N ASN A 238 -87.90 52.89 -45.59
CA ASN A 238 -86.75 52.46 -46.38
C ASN A 238 -85.47 53.15 -45.90
N SER A 239 -85.52 54.44 -45.54
CA SER A 239 -84.40 55.16 -44.91
C SER A 239 -84.01 54.53 -43.56
N LEU A 240 -85.00 54.27 -42.69
CA LEU A 240 -84.79 53.60 -41.40
C LEU A 240 -84.30 52.15 -41.57
N LYS A 241 -84.75 51.43 -42.61
CA LYS A 241 -84.22 50.10 -42.95
C LYS A 241 -82.75 50.19 -43.37
N LEU A 242 -82.40 51.16 -44.21
CA LEU A 242 -81.02 51.38 -44.68
C LEU A 242 -80.08 51.79 -43.54
N GLU A 243 -80.56 52.64 -42.62
CA GLU A 243 -79.82 53.03 -41.41
C GLU A 243 -79.68 51.85 -40.43
N LYS A 244 -80.75 51.08 -40.23
CA LYS A 244 -80.72 49.84 -39.44
C LYS A 244 -79.75 48.81 -40.04
N GLU A 245 -79.70 48.71 -41.37
CA GLU A 245 -78.83 47.80 -42.08
C GLU A 245 -77.36 48.25 -41.99
N LYS A 246 -77.08 49.55 -42.13
CA LYS A 246 -75.75 50.14 -41.85
C LYS A 246 -75.31 49.91 -40.40
N LEU A 247 -76.17 50.18 -39.42
CA LEU A 247 -75.88 49.95 -38.01
C LEU A 247 -75.69 48.46 -37.71
N SER A 248 -76.43 47.58 -38.37
CA SER A 248 -76.23 46.14 -38.28
C SER A 248 -74.87 45.73 -38.87
N GLN A 249 -74.44 46.35 -39.97
CA GLN A 249 -73.14 46.08 -40.59
C GLN A 249 -71.99 46.60 -39.73
N GLU A 250 -72.09 47.82 -39.20
CA GLU A 250 -71.12 48.35 -38.23
C GLU A 250 -71.07 47.50 -36.95
N SER A 251 -72.22 47.05 -36.43
CA SER A 251 -72.28 46.14 -35.29
C SER A 251 -71.59 44.80 -35.58
N ASN A 252 -71.79 44.24 -36.77
CA ASN A 252 -71.13 43.01 -37.21
C ASN A 252 -69.61 43.20 -37.37
N ASP A 253 -69.16 44.32 -37.94
CA ASP A 253 -67.73 44.65 -38.06
C ASP A 253 -67.08 44.88 -36.69
N LEU A 254 -67.80 45.53 -35.76
CA LEU A 254 -67.32 45.72 -34.39
C LEU A 254 -67.20 44.37 -33.66
N ASN A 255 -68.20 43.50 -33.82
CA ASN A 255 -68.16 42.14 -33.28
C ASN A 255 -67.01 41.32 -33.88
N ALA A 256 -66.76 41.42 -35.19
CA ALA A 256 -65.63 40.76 -35.82
C ALA A 256 -64.28 41.27 -35.27
N LYS A 257 -64.16 42.58 -35.02
CA LYS A 257 -62.97 43.17 -34.36
C LYS A 257 -62.82 42.71 -32.91
N ILE A 258 -63.91 42.61 -32.14
CA ILE A 258 -63.90 42.08 -30.77
C ILE A 258 -63.42 40.63 -30.77
N ILE A 259 -63.97 39.77 -31.64
CA ILE A 259 -63.57 38.37 -31.78
C ILE A 259 -62.08 38.27 -32.15
N ALA A 260 -61.61 39.09 -33.08
CA ALA A 260 -60.20 39.12 -33.48
C ALA A 260 -59.29 39.57 -32.32
N PHE A 261 -59.75 40.52 -31.49
CA PHE A 261 -59.01 40.99 -30.32
C PHE A 261 -58.98 39.93 -29.22
N GLU A 262 -60.09 39.24 -28.96
CA GLU A 262 -60.18 38.10 -28.03
C GLU A 262 -59.30 36.93 -28.46
N HIS A 263 -59.24 36.65 -29.77
CA HIS A 263 -58.34 35.64 -30.33
C HIS A 263 -56.86 36.04 -30.12
N LYS A 264 -56.48 37.28 -30.41
CA LYS A 264 -55.12 37.79 -30.15
C LYS A 264 -54.77 37.75 -28.66
N LYS A 265 -55.70 38.12 -27.78
CA LYS A 265 -55.51 38.03 -26.33
C LYS A 265 -55.28 36.60 -25.88
N SER A 266 -56.11 35.66 -26.36
CA SER A 266 -55.96 34.23 -26.05
C SER A 266 -54.63 33.65 -26.56
N GLN A 267 -54.19 34.11 -27.73
CA GLN A 267 -52.89 33.72 -28.30
C GLN A 267 -51.73 34.25 -27.45
N PHE A 268 -51.81 35.51 -27.01
CA PHE A 268 -50.81 36.11 -26.13
C PHE A 268 -50.74 35.40 -24.77
N GLU A 269 -51.89 35.08 -24.16
CA GLU A 269 -51.95 34.30 -22.91
C GLU A 269 -51.34 32.90 -23.09
N SER A 270 -51.65 32.21 -24.19
CA SER A 270 -51.04 30.92 -24.54
C SER A 270 -49.51 31.03 -24.66
N ASP A 271 -49.01 32.05 -25.36
CA ASP A 271 -47.58 32.21 -25.59
C ASP A 271 -46.84 32.63 -24.32
N MET A 272 -47.48 33.43 -23.45
CA MET A 272 -46.95 33.76 -22.13
C MET A 272 -46.87 32.53 -21.21
N ILE A 273 -47.87 31.64 -21.25
CA ILE A 273 -47.82 30.35 -20.54
C ILE A 273 -46.67 29.48 -21.05
N LYS A 274 -46.47 29.40 -22.37
CA LYS A 274 -45.33 28.65 -22.95
C LYS A 274 -43.99 29.26 -22.55
N ALA A 275 -43.87 30.59 -22.54
CA ALA A 275 -42.65 31.28 -22.14
C ALA A 275 -42.31 31.00 -20.66
N ASN A 276 -43.30 31.13 -19.77
CA ASN A 276 -43.12 30.81 -18.35
C ASN A 276 -42.80 29.33 -18.13
N GLY A 277 -43.42 28.43 -18.90
CA GLY A 277 -43.09 27.01 -18.85
C GLY A 277 -41.65 26.71 -19.26
N LYS A 278 -41.14 27.39 -20.31
CA LYS A 278 -39.72 27.27 -20.72
C LYS A 278 -38.78 27.86 -19.67
N LEU A 279 -39.13 29.00 -19.07
CA LEU A 279 -38.33 29.64 -18.03
C LEU A 279 -38.20 28.73 -16.79
N PHE A 280 -39.30 28.13 -16.35
CA PHE A 280 -39.32 27.18 -15.24
C PHE A 280 -38.48 25.91 -15.52
N VAL A 281 -38.48 25.41 -16.77
CA VAL A 281 -37.62 24.28 -17.15
C VAL A 281 -36.15 24.70 -17.17
N ALA A 282 -35.84 25.91 -17.65
CA ALA A 282 -34.47 26.43 -17.67
C ALA A 282 -33.91 26.63 -16.26
N GLU A 283 -34.70 27.19 -15.33
CA GLU A 283 -34.32 27.35 -13.93
C GLU A 283 -34.04 26.00 -13.25
N ASN A 284 -34.93 25.01 -13.42
CA ASN A 284 -34.70 23.68 -12.87
C ASN A 284 -33.46 22.99 -13.44
N LEU A 285 -33.22 23.13 -14.76
CA LEU A 285 -31.99 22.61 -15.38
C LEU A 285 -30.74 23.29 -14.83
N ASN A 286 -30.81 24.60 -14.56
CA ASN A 286 -29.69 25.35 -14.01
C ASN A 286 -29.38 24.91 -12.57
N ASP A 287 -30.41 24.68 -11.74
CA ASP A 287 -30.26 24.13 -10.40
C ASP A 287 -29.68 22.71 -10.42
N GLU A 288 -30.11 21.87 -11.37
CA GLU A 288 -29.59 20.51 -11.51
C GLU A 288 -28.13 20.50 -11.98
N VAL A 289 -27.76 21.40 -12.90
CA VAL A 289 -26.38 21.62 -13.32
C VAL A 289 -25.52 22.13 -12.16
N GLY A 290 -26.03 23.08 -11.37
CA GLY A 290 -25.36 23.59 -10.17
C GLY A 290 -25.05 22.47 -9.17
N LYS A 291 -26.02 21.60 -8.88
CA LYS A 291 -25.83 20.42 -8.02
C LYS A 291 -24.77 19.46 -8.59
N LYS A 292 -24.80 19.18 -9.90
CA LYS A 292 -23.79 18.33 -10.55
C LYS A 292 -22.39 18.93 -10.46
N ILE A 293 -22.24 20.24 -10.61
CA ILE A 293 -20.95 20.93 -10.46
C ILE A 293 -20.45 20.78 -9.02
N GLU A 294 -21.32 20.97 -8.02
CA GLU A 294 -20.95 20.81 -6.60
C GLU A 294 -20.54 19.37 -6.27
N ASP A 295 -21.26 18.38 -6.79
CA ASP A 295 -20.92 16.96 -6.63
C ASP A 295 -19.60 16.60 -7.30
N LEU A 296 -19.32 17.14 -8.49
CA LEU A 296 -18.05 16.95 -9.18
C LEU A 296 -16.87 17.59 -8.42
N ASP A 297 -17.07 18.77 -7.83
CA ASP A 297 -16.03 19.42 -7.02
C ASP A 297 -15.74 18.62 -5.73
N LYS A 298 -16.78 18.07 -5.08
CA LYS A 298 -16.62 17.14 -3.95
C LYS A 298 -15.85 15.88 -4.35
N GLN A 299 -16.18 15.26 -5.48
CA GLN A 299 -15.47 14.09 -5.99
C GLN A 299 -14.01 14.40 -6.33
N LYS A 300 -13.74 15.56 -6.93
CA LYS A 300 -12.38 16.00 -7.25
C LYS A 300 -11.53 16.18 -5.99
N LYS A 301 -12.07 16.84 -4.96
CA LYS A 301 -11.39 17.00 -3.66
C LYS A 301 -11.12 15.66 -2.98
N ALA A 302 -12.07 14.72 -3.04
CA ALA A 302 -11.87 13.38 -2.51
C ALA A 302 -10.74 12.62 -3.24
N LEU A 303 -10.71 12.70 -4.58
CA LEU A 303 -9.65 12.12 -5.42
C LEU A 303 -8.28 12.72 -5.11
N GLU A 304 -8.17 14.04 -5.00
CA GLU A 304 -6.91 14.71 -4.64
C GLU A 304 -6.42 14.30 -3.24
N THR A 305 -7.34 14.10 -2.30
CA THR A 305 -7.02 13.64 -0.95
C THR A 305 -6.51 12.20 -0.96
N GLU A 306 -7.17 11.30 -1.69
CA GLU A 306 -6.68 9.93 -1.85
C GLU A 306 -5.35 9.85 -2.59
N GLN A 307 -5.14 10.68 -3.62
CA GLN A 307 -3.87 10.74 -4.32
C GLN A 307 -2.72 11.16 -3.39
N LYS A 308 -2.96 12.14 -2.51
CA LYS A 308 -1.98 12.54 -1.48
C LYS A 308 -1.72 11.39 -0.49
N ARG A 309 -2.78 10.71 -0.03
CA ARG A 309 -2.66 9.56 0.89
C ARG A 309 -1.81 8.43 0.28
N LEU A 310 -2.11 8.05 -0.97
CA LEU A 310 -1.36 7.03 -1.71
C LEU A 310 0.09 7.45 -1.96
N SER A 311 0.34 8.72 -2.26
CA SER A 311 1.71 9.23 -2.41
C SER A 311 2.51 9.14 -1.11
N VAL A 312 1.89 9.39 0.04
CA VAL A 312 2.55 9.22 1.35
C VAL A 312 2.80 7.75 1.62
N GLN A 313 1.82 6.89 1.39
CA GLN A 313 1.95 5.45 1.59
C GLN A 313 3.05 4.83 0.72
N LYS A 314 3.20 5.29 -0.53
CA LYS A 314 4.31 4.88 -1.40
C LYS A 314 5.68 5.23 -0.82
N LYS A 315 5.85 6.45 -0.29
CA LYS A 315 7.11 6.87 0.34
C LYS A 315 7.43 6.05 1.59
N ILE A 316 6.41 5.72 2.39
CA ILE A 316 6.59 4.85 3.58
C ILE A 316 7.08 3.46 3.16
N LEU A 317 6.45 2.86 2.14
CA LEU A 317 6.85 1.54 1.63
C LEU A 317 8.28 1.55 1.05
N GLU A 318 8.71 2.63 0.41
CA GLU A 318 10.09 2.78 -0.05
C GLU A 318 11.08 2.79 1.13
N VAL A 319 10.78 3.52 2.21
CA VAL A 319 11.61 3.54 3.42
C VAL A 319 11.65 2.18 4.12
N GLU A 320 10.51 1.50 4.24
CA GLU A 320 10.45 0.14 4.82
C GLU A 320 11.24 -0.87 4.00
N LYS A 321 11.17 -0.79 2.66
CA LYS A 321 11.95 -1.65 1.77
C LYS A 321 13.45 -1.48 2.00
N ASP A 322 13.92 -0.24 2.12
CA ASP A 322 15.34 0.05 2.38
C ASP A 322 15.77 -0.46 3.76
N PHE A 323 14.91 -0.33 4.77
CA PHE A 323 15.14 -0.88 6.10
C PHE A 323 15.27 -2.41 6.07
N VAL A 324 14.33 -3.10 5.43
CA VAL A 324 14.36 -4.56 5.29
C VAL A 324 15.60 -5.03 4.53
N LEU A 325 16.02 -4.32 3.48
CA LEU A 325 17.24 -4.62 2.75
C LEU A 325 18.49 -4.50 3.64
N LYS A 326 18.57 -3.44 4.44
CA LYS A 326 19.67 -3.24 5.38
C LYS A 326 19.70 -4.33 6.46
N GLU A 327 18.54 -4.71 6.96
CA GLU A 327 18.44 -5.75 7.99
C GLU A 327 18.78 -7.14 7.45
N LYS A 328 18.37 -7.45 6.22
CA LYS A 328 18.78 -8.65 5.52
C LYS A 328 20.31 -8.72 5.34
N GLN A 329 20.96 -7.59 5.08
CA GLN A 329 22.43 -7.54 5.02
C GLN A 329 23.07 -7.77 6.38
N ASN A 330 22.52 -7.19 7.46
CA ASN A 330 23.02 -7.39 8.83
C ASN A 330 22.93 -8.86 9.23
N VAL A 331 21.76 -9.49 9.05
CA VAL A 331 21.55 -10.93 9.32
C VAL A 331 22.51 -11.78 8.49
N SER A 332 22.77 -11.41 7.23
CA SER A 332 23.74 -12.14 6.40
C SER A 332 25.17 -12.02 6.93
N ARG A 333 25.57 -10.87 7.48
CA ARG A 333 26.89 -10.69 8.11
C ARG A 333 27.00 -11.49 9.41
N GLU A 334 25.98 -11.43 10.26
CA GLU A 334 25.93 -12.22 11.50
C GLU A 334 26.00 -13.72 11.23
N ARG A 335 25.26 -14.22 10.22
CA ARG A 335 25.35 -15.63 9.80
C ARG A 335 26.73 -16.02 9.28
N ALA A 336 27.49 -15.10 8.70
CA ALA A 336 28.85 -15.36 8.26
C ALA A 336 29.80 -15.40 9.47
N MET A 337 29.63 -14.48 10.42
CA MET A 337 30.40 -14.44 11.67
C MET A 337 30.19 -15.71 12.50
N ILE A 338 28.94 -16.11 12.73
CA ILE A 338 28.58 -17.34 13.46
C ILE A 338 29.19 -18.58 12.79
N ARG A 339 29.12 -18.66 11.44
CA ARG A 339 29.75 -19.77 10.71
C ARG A 339 31.27 -19.80 10.90
N ASN A 340 31.93 -18.65 10.89
CA ASN A 340 33.37 -18.58 11.12
C ASN A 340 33.73 -18.96 12.57
N GLU A 341 32.99 -18.46 13.56
CA GLU A 341 33.16 -18.84 14.96
C GLU A 341 32.96 -20.35 15.16
N HIS A 342 31.95 -20.93 14.53
CA HIS A 342 31.71 -22.37 14.57
C HIS A 342 32.87 -23.18 13.98
N GLU A 343 33.45 -22.75 12.85
CA GLU A 343 34.63 -23.40 12.27
C GLU A 343 35.88 -23.28 13.16
N ILE A 344 36.05 -22.14 13.84
CA ILE A 344 37.14 -21.96 14.83
C ILE A 344 36.95 -22.91 16.01
N LEU A 345 35.74 -22.96 16.58
CA LEU A 345 35.40 -23.86 17.68
C LEU A 345 35.61 -25.34 17.28
N LYS A 346 35.20 -25.72 16.06
CA LYS A 346 35.43 -27.07 15.54
C LYS A 346 36.91 -27.42 15.48
N LYS A 347 37.77 -26.49 15.05
CA LYS A 347 39.23 -26.69 15.06
C LYS A 347 39.79 -26.81 16.48
N GLN A 348 39.29 -26.00 17.41
CA GLN A 348 39.68 -26.07 18.82
C GLN A 348 39.29 -27.41 19.47
N ILE A 349 38.10 -27.93 19.17
CA ILE A 349 37.67 -29.27 19.64
C ILE A 349 38.63 -30.34 19.15
N VAL A 350 38.96 -30.35 17.86
CA VAL A 350 39.91 -31.33 17.29
C VAL A 350 41.30 -31.21 17.94
N GLN A 351 41.74 -29.99 18.26
CA GLN A 351 43.01 -29.78 18.95
C GLN A 351 42.97 -30.30 20.39
N LEU A 352 41.90 -30.03 21.13
CA LEU A 352 41.70 -30.54 22.49
C LEU A 352 41.60 -32.07 22.52
N GLU A 353 40.98 -32.69 21.52
CA GLU A 353 40.94 -34.15 21.38
C GLU A 353 42.35 -34.73 21.20
N LYS A 354 43.21 -34.08 20.40
CA LYS A 354 44.61 -34.50 20.23
C LYS A 354 45.42 -34.33 21.52
N GLU A 355 45.25 -33.20 22.21
CA GLU A 355 45.91 -32.96 23.49
C GLU A 355 45.48 -33.98 24.55
N LYS A 356 44.19 -34.33 24.58
CA LYS A 356 43.66 -35.39 25.44
C LYS A 356 44.30 -36.75 25.14
N MET A 357 44.44 -37.13 23.88
CA MET A 357 45.11 -38.38 23.50
C MET A 357 46.58 -38.40 23.94
N CYS A 358 47.31 -37.30 23.72
CA CYS A 358 48.71 -37.16 24.17
C CYS A 358 48.83 -37.27 25.70
N MET A 359 47.92 -36.63 26.45
CA MET A 359 47.89 -36.73 27.91
C MET A 359 47.61 -38.16 28.39
N GLN A 360 46.77 -38.91 27.67
CA GLN A 360 46.52 -40.33 27.97
C GLN A 360 47.77 -41.20 27.72
N GLU A 361 48.51 -40.97 26.64
CA GLU A 361 49.79 -41.64 26.38
C GLU A 361 50.82 -41.33 27.48
N ILE A 362 50.94 -40.06 27.88
CA ILE A 362 51.82 -39.64 28.98
C ILE A 362 51.40 -40.31 30.29
N GLN A 363 50.10 -40.42 30.57
CA GLN A 363 49.60 -41.09 31.76
C GLN A 363 49.96 -42.58 31.78
N GLU A 364 49.87 -43.27 30.64
CA GLU A 364 50.28 -44.67 30.51
C GLU A 364 51.79 -44.86 30.72
N ASP A 365 52.61 -43.94 30.17
CA ASP A 365 54.05 -43.92 30.41
C ASP A 365 54.39 -43.72 31.89
N PHE A 366 53.67 -42.84 32.60
CA PHE A 366 53.86 -42.63 34.04
C PHE A 366 53.54 -43.90 34.85
N VAL A 367 52.44 -44.59 34.54
CA VAL A 367 52.09 -45.86 35.20
C VAL A 367 53.20 -46.91 35.00
N ASN A 368 53.74 -47.03 33.78
CA ASN A 368 54.83 -47.95 33.49
C ASN A 368 56.14 -47.56 34.22
N ILE A 369 56.42 -46.26 34.38
CA ILE A 369 57.54 -45.78 35.19
C ILE A 369 57.34 -46.11 36.67
N GLU A 370 56.14 -45.90 37.21
CA GLU A 370 55.79 -46.26 38.59
C GLU A 370 55.96 -47.78 38.83
N GLU A 371 55.51 -48.63 37.91
CA GLU A 371 55.73 -50.08 37.97
C GLU A 371 57.22 -50.44 37.99
N LYS A 372 58.03 -49.80 37.13
CA LYS A 372 59.50 -50.02 37.13
C LYS A 372 60.17 -49.52 38.41
N LEU A 373 59.68 -48.42 38.98
CA LEU A 373 60.20 -47.88 40.24
C LEU A 373 59.85 -48.80 41.41
N THR A 374 58.61 -49.26 41.50
CA THR A 374 58.20 -50.22 42.53
C THR A 374 58.96 -51.55 42.42
N GLU A 375 59.25 -52.04 41.22
CA GLU A 375 60.11 -53.22 41.03
C GLU A 375 61.56 -52.95 41.47
N LYS A 376 62.11 -51.77 41.15
CA LYS A 376 63.45 -51.37 41.63
C LYS A 376 63.50 -51.22 43.14
N GLU A 377 62.48 -50.63 43.76
CA GLU A 377 62.35 -50.51 45.21
C GLU A 377 62.30 -51.90 45.86
N LYS A 378 61.56 -52.85 45.28
CA LYS A 378 61.55 -54.23 45.75
C LYS A 378 62.93 -54.88 45.69
N LYS A 379 63.64 -54.74 44.56
CA LYS A 379 65.03 -55.24 44.40
C LYS A 379 66.01 -54.55 45.35
N LEU A 380 65.79 -53.28 45.65
CA LEU A 380 66.58 -52.53 46.63
C LEU A 380 66.34 -53.06 48.04
N LYS A 381 65.08 -53.31 48.43
CA LYS A 381 64.74 -53.93 49.72
C LYS A 381 65.34 -55.32 49.87
N GLU A 382 65.26 -56.16 48.83
CA GLU A 382 65.90 -57.49 48.81
C GLU A 382 67.44 -57.38 48.98
N LYS A 383 68.06 -56.36 48.39
CA LYS A 383 69.50 -56.07 48.59
C LYS A 383 69.80 -55.48 49.97
N GLU A 384 68.95 -54.63 50.51
CA GLU A 384 69.07 -54.09 51.86
C GLU A 384 68.97 -55.23 52.88
N GLU A 385 68.05 -56.17 52.70
CA GLU A 385 67.93 -57.37 53.53
C GLU A 385 69.20 -58.24 53.46
N ALA A 386 69.78 -58.44 52.26
CA ALA A 386 71.07 -59.13 52.11
C ALA A 386 72.24 -58.37 52.76
N ILE A 387 72.25 -57.04 52.69
CA ILE A 387 73.26 -56.19 53.36
C ILE A 387 73.06 -56.22 54.89
N ILE A 388 71.83 -56.33 55.39
CA ILE A 388 71.55 -56.51 56.83
C ILE A 388 72.05 -57.88 57.32
N GLU A 389 71.92 -58.92 56.50
CA GLU A 389 72.50 -60.25 56.77
C GLU A 389 74.03 -60.23 56.79
N ASP A 390 74.67 -59.54 55.83
CA ASP A 390 76.12 -59.30 55.81
C ASP A 390 76.61 -58.36 56.95
N ARG A 391 75.79 -57.39 57.35
CA ARG A 391 76.06 -56.51 58.50
C ARG A 391 75.90 -57.22 59.84
N GLY A 392 75.05 -58.24 59.95
CA GLY A 392 74.99 -59.09 61.15
C GLY A 392 76.32 -59.76 61.49
N ALA A 393 77.15 -60.05 60.48
CA ALA A 393 78.52 -60.56 60.66
C ALA A 393 79.57 -59.46 60.98
N LEU A 394 79.25 -58.19 60.71
CA LEU A 394 80.10 -57.02 61.00
C LEU A 394 79.75 -56.36 62.35
N ASP A 395 78.49 -56.46 62.78
CA ASP A 395 77.98 -55.94 64.06
C ASP A 395 78.42 -56.79 65.27
N GLU A 396 78.91 -58.01 65.03
CA GLU A 396 79.64 -58.80 66.03
C GLU A 396 81.10 -58.29 66.23
N ALA A 397 81.66 -57.55 65.26
CA ALA A 397 82.98 -56.91 65.33
C ALA A 397 82.94 -55.43 65.76
N ILE A 398 81.83 -54.71 65.49
CA ILE A 398 81.66 -53.27 65.82
C ILE A 398 81.10 -53.06 67.24
N LYS A 399 80.73 -54.12 67.97
CA LYS A 399 80.36 -54.06 69.40
C LYS A 399 81.53 -53.75 70.36
N ASN A 400 82.74 -53.53 69.84
CA ASN A 400 83.93 -53.15 70.63
C ASN A 400 84.39 -51.68 70.46
N LEU A 401 83.67 -50.82 69.74
CA LEU A 401 84.07 -49.41 69.55
C LEU A 401 82.89 -48.43 69.61
N GLU A 402 82.02 -48.56 70.61
CA GLU A 402 81.17 -47.44 71.04
C GLU A 402 81.97 -46.56 72.01
N ILE A 403 82.13 -45.26 71.70
CA ILE A 403 81.92 -44.13 72.62
C ILE A 403 81.90 -42.81 71.84
N ALA A 404 80.80 -42.07 72.08
CA ALA A 404 80.59 -40.62 72.04
C ALA A 404 80.67 -39.85 70.71
N ASN A 405 79.57 -39.18 70.36
CA ASN A 405 79.58 -37.71 70.27
C ASN A 405 78.19 -37.05 70.26
N HIS A 406 78.19 -35.80 70.71
CA HIS A 406 77.11 -34.98 71.25
C HIS A 406 76.02 -34.49 70.27
N PRO A 407 74.75 -34.33 70.72
CA PRO A 407 73.72 -33.59 70.00
C PRO A 407 73.64 -32.14 70.55
N SER A 408 74.11 -31.16 69.79
CA SER A 408 73.77 -29.76 70.08
C SER A 408 73.79 -28.84 68.84
N SER A 409 74.45 -29.24 67.75
CA SER A 409 74.37 -28.56 66.45
C SER A 409 73.18 -29.01 65.59
N ARG A 410 72.76 -30.28 65.74
CA ARG A 410 71.72 -30.89 64.90
C ARG A 410 70.30 -30.44 65.27
N GLU A 411 70.07 -30.12 66.54
CA GLU A 411 68.78 -29.60 67.01
C GLU A 411 68.51 -28.17 66.51
N GLN A 412 69.55 -27.34 66.37
CA GLN A 412 69.41 -25.99 65.81
C GLN A 412 69.15 -26.02 64.29
N GLU A 413 69.77 -26.94 63.56
CA GLU A 413 69.47 -27.15 62.13
C GLU A 413 68.06 -27.69 61.93
N LEU A 414 67.61 -28.63 62.77
CA LEU A 414 66.25 -29.15 62.73
C LEU A 414 65.22 -28.05 63.03
N GLU A 415 65.46 -27.20 64.02
CA GLU A 415 64.58 -26.07 64.35
C GLU A 415 64.49 -25.06 63.19
N SER A 416 65.61 -24.76 62.53
CA SER A 416 65.61 -23.90 61.33
C SER A 416 64.80 -24.51 60.19
N ILE A 417 64.92 -25.83 59.97
CA ILE A 417 64.15 -26.55 58.94
C ILE A 417 62.65 -26.57 59.30
N PHE A 418 62.30 -26.73 60.57
CA PHE A 418 60.90 -26.67 61.02
C PHE A 418 60.28 -25.29 60.81
N GLN A 419 61.02 -24.21 61.08
CA GLN A 419 60.53 -22.85 60.81
C GLN A 419 60.35 -22.59 59.31
N GLU A 420 61.23 -23.11 58.46
CA GLU A 420 61.08 -23.02 57.01
C GLU A 420 59.86 -23.79 56.51
N PHE A 421 59.63 -25.01 57.00
CA PHE A 421 58.43 -25.78 56.70
C PHE A 421 57.15 -25.09 57.17
N GLN A 422 57.17 -24.49 58.36
CA GLN A 422 56.02 -23.74 58.86
C GLN A 422 55.71 -22.53 57.95
N GLY A 423 56.75 -21.81 57.50
CA GLY A 423 56.58 -20.71 56.53
C GLY A 423 56.04 -21.17 55.18
N GLN A 424 56.46 -22.34 54.68
CA GLN A 424 55.91 -22.93 53.47
C GLN A 424 54.45 -23.36 53.63
N ILE A 425 54.09 -23.97 54.78
CA ILE A 425 52.72 -24.34 55.10
C ILE A 425 51.82 -23.10 55.14
N ASP A 426 52.26 -22.03 55.79
CA ASP A 426 51.50 -20.78 55.86
C ASP A 426 51.33 -20.13 54.48
N PHE A 427 52.37 -20.18 53.63
CA PHE A 427 52.29 -19.74 52.24
C PHE A 427 51.26 -20.54 51.44
N TYR A 428 51.29 -21.87 51.52
CA TYR A 428 50.33 -22.72 50.81
C TYR A 428 48.91 -22.55 51.33
N ASN A 429 48.72 -22.42 52.64
CA ASN A 429 47.41 -22.14 53.22
C ASN A 429 46.83 -20.81 52.71
N LYS A 430 47.68 -19.79 52.56
CA LYS A 430 47.27 -18.51 51.97
C LYS A 430 46.91 -18.66 50.48
N GLU A 431 47.72 -19.38 49.70
CA GLU A 431 47.43 -19.63 48.28
C GLU A 431 46.13 -20.42 48.09
N VAL A 432 45.88 -21.43 48.93
CA VAL A 432 44.63 -22.20 48.94
C VAL A 432 43.45 -21.29 49.25
N ALA A 433 43.53 -20.47 50.30
CA ALA A 433 42.47 -19.52 50.65
C ALA A 433 42.16 -18.51 49.52
N GLU A 434 43.19 -18.00 48.83
CA GLU A 434 43.01 -17.12 47.67
C GLU A 434 42.34 -17.84 46.50
N LYS A 435 42.70 -19.10 46.23
CA LYS A 435 42.06 -19.93 45.19
C LYS A 435 40.61 -20.28 45.55
N GLU A 436 40.32 -20.60 46.80
CA GLU A 436 38.96 -20.87 47.29
C GLU A 436 38.08 -19.63 47.16
N ALA A 437 38.59 -18.45 47.51
CA ALA A 437 37.87 -17.19 47.32
C ALA A 437 37.57 -16.93 45.84
N TYR A 438 38.55 -17.15 44.95
CA TYR A 438 38.36 -17.03 43.50
C TYR A 438 37.31 -18.01 42.95
N LEU A 439 37.36 -19.28 43.38
CA LEU A 439 36.39 -20.30 42.96
C LEU A 439 34.98 -19.95 43.46
N THR A 440 34.86 -19.41 44.66
CA THR A 440 33.57 -18.96 45.21
C THR A 440 32.99 -17.82 44.37
N GLU A 441 33.79 -16.78 44.08
CA GLU A 441 33.36 -15.66 43.23
C GLU A 441 32.98 -16.13 41.81
N TRP A 442 33.73 -17.09 41.26
CA TRP A 442 33.46 -17.61 39.93
C TRP A 442 32.19 -18.47 39.89
N THR A 443 31.94 -19.26 40.94
CA THR A 443 30.72 -20.06 41.09
C THR A 443 29.48 -19.15 41.19
N GLU A 444 29.56 -18.06 41.97
CA GLU A 444 28.48 -17.08 42.07
C GLU A 444 28.20 -16.40 40.70
N LYS A 445 29.25 -16.05 39.94
CA LYS A 445 29.10 -15.51 38.58
C LYS A 445 28.44 -16.50 37.62
N LEU A 446 28.77 -17.78 37.72
CA LEU A 446 28.15 -18.83 36.92
C LEU A 446 26.67 -19.00 37.28
N GLU A 447 26.34 -19.08 38.56
CA GLU A 447 24.95 -19.23 39.03
C GLU A 447 24.09 -18.04 38.59
N ASN A 448 24.60 -16.82 38.69
CA ASN A 448 23.92 -15.62 38.21
C ASN A 448 23.70 -15.64 36.68
N ARG A 449 24.67 -16.19 35.93
CA ARG A 449 24.56 -16.33 34.48
C ARG A 449 23.55 -17.41 34.08
N GLU A 450 23.51 -18.52 34.81
CA GLU A 450 22.52 -19.59 34.65
C GLU A 450 21.10 -19.05 34.89
N LYS A 451 20.87 -18.36 36.01
CA LYS A 451 19.59 -17.69 36.30
C LYS A 451 19.17 -16.71 35.19
N SER A 452 20.12 -15.93 34.65
CA SER A 452 19.83 -15.02 33.53
C SER A 452 19.47 -15.75 32.24
N LEU A 453 20.10 -16.90 31.97
CA LEU A 453 19.79 -17.73 30.80
C LEU A 453 18.42 -18.39 30.92
N ASP A 454 18.03 -18.85 32.10
CA ASP A 454 16.70 -19.45 32.34
C ASP A 454 15.56 -18.46 32.13
N VAL A 455 15.75 -17.21 32.56
CA VAL A 455 14.78 -16.13 32.28
C VAL A 455 14.66 -15.91 30.77
N LYS A 456 15.78 -15.76 30.06
CA LYS A 456 15.77 -15.57 28.60
C LYS A 456 15.18 -16.76 27.84
N TYR A 457 15.42 -17.98 28.31
CA TYR A 457 14.83 -19.18 27.73
C TYR A 457 13.31 -19.20 27.91
N SER A 458 12.83 -18.80 29.10
CA SER A 458 11.40 -18.67 29.37
C SER A 458 10.73 -17.60 28.51
N GLU A 459 11.38 -16.45 28.32
CA GLU A 459 10.91 -15.40 27.41
C GLU A 459 10.85 -15.88 25.96
N LEU A 460 11.88 -16.57 25.48
CA LEU A 460 11.91 -17.15 24.13
C LEU A 460 10.77 -18.15 23.92
N LYS A 461 10.49 -18.99 24.92
CA LYS A 461 9.38 -19.94 24.88
C LYS A 461 8.02 -19.25 24.81
N ALA A 462 7.84 -18.14 25.53
CA ALA A 462 6.63 -17.33 25.46
C ALA A 462 6.47 -16.66 24.08
N ILE A 463 7.56 -16.17 23.49
CA ILE A 463 7.56 -15.60 22.13
C ILE A 463 7.21 -16.69 21.10
N GLU A 464 7.80 -17.88 21.20
CA GLU A 464 7.50 -19.01 20.30
C GLU A 464 6.00 -19.38 20.36
N GLN A 465 5.41 -19.39 21.55
CA GLN A 465 3.99 -19.69 21.72
C GLN A 465 3.07 -18.59 21.16
N SER A 466 3.47 -17.32 21.31
CA SER A 466 2.79 -16.18 20.69
C SER A 466 2.84 -16.27 19.16
N LEU A 467 4.00 -16.62 18.60
CA LEU A 467 4.18 -16.79 17.16
C LEU A 467 3.31 -17.93 16.61
N LYS A 468 3.25 -19.07 17.29
CA LYS A 468 2.36 -20.19 16.91
C LYS A 468 0.89 -19.80 16.92
N THR A 469 0.47 -19.00 17.90
CA THR A 469 -0.90 -18.47 17.97
C THR A 469 -1.18 -17.55 16.78
N SER A 470 -0.26 -16.63 16.48
CA SER A 470 -0.40 -15.71 15.34
C SER A 470 -0.40 -16.44 13.99
N GLU A 471 0.37 -17.52 13.84
CA GLU A 471 0.38 -18.35 12.63
C GLU A 471 -0.94 -19.10 12.44
N ALA A 472 -1.53 -19.59 13.54
CA ALA A 472 -2.85 -20.21 13.52
C ALA A 472 -3.95 -19.21 13.12
N ASP A 473 -3.91 -18.00 13.70
CA ASP A 473 -4.86 -16.91 13.35
C ASP A 473 -4.72 -16.49 11.88
N PHE A 474 -3.48 -16.39 11.38
CA PHE A 474 -3.23 -16.09 9.97
C PHE A 474 -3.74 -17.20 9.05
N SER A 475 -3.54 -18.46 9.42
CA SER A 475 -4.05 -19.62 8.69
C SER A 475 -5.58 -19.63 8.65
N ALA A 476 -6.24 -19.31 9.77
CA ALA A 476 -7.70 -19.18 9.85
C ALA A 476 -8.22 -18.05 8.95
N LEU A 477 -7.58 -16.87 9.00
CA LEU A 477 -7.88 -15.76 8.09
C LEU A 477 -7.71 -16.15 6.61
N GLN A 478 -6.65 -16.89 6.29
CA GLN A 478 -6.38 -17.37 4.94
C GLN A 478 -7.47 -18.33 4.45
N GLN A 479 -7.91 -19.26 5.30
CA GLN A 479 -8.95 -20.24 4.94
C GLN A 479 -10.35 -19.62 4.86
N GLU A 480 -10.67 -18.63 5.70
CA GLU A 480 -12.02 -18.07 5.74
C GLU A 480 -12.20 -16.86 4.81
N THR A 481 -11.24 -15.94 4.82
CA THR A 481 -11.42 -14.60 4.22
C THR A 481 -11.08 -14.60 2.74
N ILE A 482 -10.01 -15.31 2.34
CA ILE A 482 -9.59 -15.34 0.93
C ILE A 482 -10.67 -15.96 0.05
N PRO A 483 -11.25 -17.14 0.36
CA PRO A 483 -12.30 -17.71 -0.48
C PRO A 483 -13.56 -16.84 -0.55
N LYS A 484 -13.92 -16.15 0.55
CA LYS A 484 -15.04 -15.20 0.57
C LYS A 484 -14.77 -14.01 -0.37
N LEU A 485 -13.57 -13.44 -0.33
CA LEU A 485 -13.18 -12.34 -1.21
C LEU A 485 -13.10 -12.79 -2.68
N GLU A 486 -12.57 -13.98 -2.95
CA GLU A 486 -12.55 -14.56 -4.31
C GLU A 486 -13.96 -14.80 -4.84
N ALA A 487 -14.87 -15.33 -4.01
CA ALA A 487 -16.27 -15.52 -4.38
C ALA A 487 -16.97 -14.18 -4.67
N GLN A 488 -16.71 -13.15 -3.86
CA GLN A 488 -17.23 -11.80 -4.10
C GLN A 488 -16.64 -11.19 -5.38
N SER A 489 -15.34 -11.33 -5.62
CA SER A 489 -14.67 -10.88 -6.84
C SER A 489 -15.26 -11.55 -8.09
N LYS A 490 -15.49 -12.87 -8.03
CA LYS A 490 -16.14 -13.63 -9.09
C LYS A 490 -17.58 -13.14 -9.34
N LYS A 491 -18.33 -12.83 -8.29
CA LYS A 491 -19.69 -12.25 -8.40
C LYS A 491 -19.68 -10.88 -9.06
N VAL A 492 -18.75 -9.99 -8.68
CA VAL A 492 -18.59 -8.67 -9.30
C VAL A 492 -18.21 -8.80 -10.78
N ASN A 493 -17.29 -9.69 -11.12
CA ASN A 493 -16.90 -9.94 -12.51
C ASN A 493 -18.05 -10.48 -13.36
N ASN A 494 -18.91 -11.34 -12.81
CA ASN A 494 -20.09 -11.82 -13.52
C ASN A 494 -21.10 -10.68 -13.76
N LEU A 495 -21.35 -9.84 -12.75
CA LEU A 495 -22.22 -8.67 -12.90
C LEU A 495 -21.68 -7.69 -13.95
N LEU A 496 -20.36 -7.48 -14.01
CA LEU A 496 -19.73 -6.66 -15.04
C LEU A 496 -19.93 -7.23 -16.44
N LYS A 497 -19.81 -8.56 -16.61
CA LYS A 497 -20.10 -9.23 -17.90
C LYS A 497 -21.56 -9.05 -18.30
N GLU A 498 -22.50 -9.25 -17.38
CA GLU A 498 -23.94 -9.03 -17.65
C GLU A 498 -24.25 -7.58 -18.04
N LEU A 499 -23.66 -6.61 -17.33
CA LEU A 499 -23.81 -5.18 -17.65
C LEU A 499 -23.22 -4.85 -19.03
N TYR A 500 -22.10 -5.46 -19.39
CA TYR A 500 -21.48 -5.27 -20.70
C TYR A 500 -22.37 -5.82 -21.83
N ILE A 501 -22.95 -7.02 -21.65
CA ILE A 501 -23.90 -7.61 -22.60
C ILE A 501 -25.14 -6.71 -22.76
N LYS A 502 -25.75 -6.28 -21.64
CA LYS A 502 -26.90 -5.36 -21.67
C LYS A 502 -26.58 -4.05 -22.37
N LYS A 503 -25.39 -3.50 -22.16
CA LYS A 503 -24.94 -2.29 -22.87
C LYS A 503 -24.87 -2.52 -24.38
N MET A 504 -24.29 -3.64 -24.82
CA MET A 504 -24.22 -3.97 -26.25
C MET A 504 -25.61 -4.12 -26.88
N ASP A 505 -26.57 -4.71 -26.17
CA ASP A 505 -27.95 -4.84 -26.64
C ASP A 505 -28.67 -3.50 -26.71
N LEU A 506 -28.48 -2.62 -25.71
CA LEU A 506 -29.00 -1.26 -25.75
C LEU A 506 -28.39 -0.44 -26.90
N ASP A 507 -27.09 -0.58 -27.16
CA ASP A 507 -26.43 0.08 -28.29
C ASP A 507 -26.98 -0.42 -29.64
N LYS A 508 -27.29 -1.72 -29.78
CA LYS A 508 -27.98 -2.26 -30.96
C LYS A 508 -29.38 -1.69 -31.13
N GLN A 509 -30.18 -1.67 -30.05
CA GLN A 509 -31.53 -1.09 -30.07
C GLN A 509 -31.51 0.39 -30.44
N LYS A 510 -30.55 1.15 -29.89
CA LYS A 510 -30.35 2.56 -30.23
C LYS A 510 -30.05 2.76 -31.71
N ARG A 511 -29.18 1.94 -32.30
CA ARG A 511 -28.89 2.00 -33.75
C ARG A 511 -30.14 1.70 -34.58
N TYR A 512 -30.88 0.66 -34.24
CA TYR A 512 -32.13 0.30 -34.92
C TYR A 512 -33.16 1.44 -34.89
N LEU A 513 -33.38 2.06 -33.73
CA LEU A 513 -34.29 3.21 -33.59
C LEU A 513 -33.81 4.42 -34.41
N ASN A 514 -32.50 4.66 -34.44
CA ASN A 514 -31.92 5.74 -35.22
C ASN A 514 -32.11 5.51 -36.74
N ASP A 515 -31.93 4.27 -37.19
CA ASP A 515 -32.17 3.88 -38.59
C ASP A 515 -33.65 4.02 -38.98
N GLN A 516 -34.57 3.64 -38.07
CA GLN A 516 -36.00 3.89 -38.27
C GLN A 516 -36.33 5.38 -38.33
N SER A 517 -35.77 6.19 -37.44
CA SER A 517 -35.96 7.65 -37.47
C SER A 517 -35.51 8.24 -38.79
N LEU A 518 -34.32 7.85 -39.28
CA LEU A 518 -33.80 8.28 -40.58
C LEU A 518 -34.70 7.83 -41.73
N SER A 519 -35.28 6.62 -41.67
CA SER A 519 -36.25 6.17 -42.67
C SER A 519 -37.54 6.99 -42.66
N ILE A 520 -38.03 7.37 -41.48
CA ILE A 520 -39.22 8.20 -41.32
C ILE A 520 -38.95 9.61 -41.88
N ASP A 521 -37.81 10.21 -41.55
CA ASP A 521 -37.42 11.53 -42.05
C ASP A 521 -37.29 11.55 -43.58
N LYS A 522 -36.73 10.49 -44.19
CA LYS A 522 -36.69 10.35 -45.65
C LYS A 522 -38.09 10.30 -46.27
N LYS A 523 -39.00 9.50 -45.69
CA LYS A 523 -40.39 9.41 -46.16
C LYS A 523 -41.13 10.74 -45.99
N LYS A 524 -40.92 11.43 -44.87
CA LYS A 524 -41.49 12.76 -44.60
C LYS A 524 -41.05 13.78 -45.64
N LYS A 525 -39.74 13.87 -45.92
CA LYS A 525 -39.22 14.77 -46.98
C LYS A 525 -39.77 14.44 -48.36
N SER A 526 -39.91 13.16 -48.69
CA SER A 526 -40.54 12.71 -49.94
C SER A 526 -42.01 13.14 -50.04
N PHE A 527 -42.75 13.03 -48.93
CA PHE A 527 -44.15 13.42 -48.87
C PHE A 527 -44.32 14.94 -48.97
N GLU A 528 -43.52 15.71 -48.22
CA GLU A 528 -43.48 17.17 -48.32
C GLU A 528 -43.17 17.64 -49.75
N SER A 529 -42.21 16.99 -50.43
CA SER A 529 -41.91 17.30 -51.83
C SER A 529 -43.08 17.01 -52.77
N MET A 530 -43.80 15.90 -52.57
CA MET A 530 -44.95 15.54 -53.39
C MET A 530 -46.13 16.50 -53.19
N VAL A 531 -46.42 16.86 -51.93
CA VAL A 531 -47.48 17.82 -51.60
C VAL A 531 -47.15 19.21 -52.16
N ASN A 532 -45.90 19.66 -52.04
CA ASN A 532 -45.48 20.95 -52.59
C ASN A 532 -45.61 21.00 -54.11
N LEU A 533 -45.21 19.93 -54.83
CA LEU A 533 -45.39 19.85 -56.27
C LEU A 533 -46.87 19.92 -56.67
N HIS A 534 -47.74 19.20 -55.96
CA HIS A 534 -49.18 19.22 -56.24
C HIS A 534 -49.80 20.60 -55.98
N ILE A 535 -49.41 21.28 -54.90
CA ILE A 535 -49.88 22.64 -54.59
C ILE A 535 -49.42 23.62 -55.68
N ILE A 536 -48.15 23.55 -56.11
CA ILE A 536 -47.62 24.41 -57.18
C ILE A 536 -48.39 24.18 -58.49
N GLU A 537 -48.67 22.92 -58.84
CA GLU A 537 -49.43 22.57 -60.04
C GLU A 537 -50.86 23.12 -59.99
N GLN A 538 -51.54 22.98 -58.84
CA GLN A 538 -52.87 23.56 -58.63
C GLN A 538 -52.83 25.09 -58.75
N ILE A 539 -51.90 25.78 -58.08
CA ILE A 539 -51.75 27.24 -58.18
C ILE A 539 -51.57 27.66 -59.64
N SER A 540 -50.74 26.97 -60.42
CA SER A 540 -50.54 27.27 -61.84
C SER A 540 -51.82 27.14 -62.67
N ILE A 541 -52.66 26.14 -62.38
CA ILE A 541 -53.97 25.98 -63.03
C ILE A 541 -54.90 27.15 -62.68
N TRP A 542 -54.95 27.53 -61.40
CA TRP A 542 -55.74 28.66 -60.93
C TRP A 542 -55.30 29.99 -61.54
N GLU A 543 -53.99 30.25 -61.60
CA GLU A 543 -53.42 31.44 -62.23
C GLU A 543 -53.79 31.55 -63.71
N LYS A 544 -53.72 30.44 -64.46
CA LYS A 544 -54.15 30.41 -65.87
C LYS A 544 -55.64 30.73 -66.02
N ARG A 545 -56.49 30.20 -65.13
CA ARG A 545 -57.95 30.43 -65.18
C ARG A 545 -58.29 31.87 -64.82
N ILE A 546 -57.63 32.45 -63.81
CA ILE A 546 -57.78 33.87 -63.45
C ILE A 546 -57.36 34.78 -64.61
N LYS A 547 -56.24 34.46 -65.27
CA LYS A 547 -55.78 35.24 -66.43
C LYS A 547 -56.79 35.21 -67.58
N SER A 548 -57.32 34.03 -67.90
CA SER A 548 -58.38 33.87 -68.92
C SER A 548 -59.65 34.66 -68.59
N LEU A 549 -60.05 34.72 -67.31
CA LEU A 549 -61.19 35.52 -66.88
C LEU A 549 -60.90 37.02 -66.99
N SER A 550 -59.70 37.46 -66.63
CA SER A 550 -59.28 38.85 -66.77
C SER A 550 -59.24 39.29 -68.24
N ASP A 551 -58.75 38.43 -69.13
CA ASP A 551 -58.73 38.69 -70.58
C ASP A 551 -60.17 38.83 -71.13
N ARG A 552 -61.12 37.99 -70.68
CA ARG A 552 -62.55 38.11 -71.01
C ARG A 552 -63.18 39.40 -70.46
N GLU A 553 -62.86 39.81 -69.23
CA GLU A 553 -63.35 41.07 -68.67
C GLU A 553 -62.86 42.30 -69.46
N ILE A 554 -61.62 42.23 -69.97
CA ILE A 554 -61.06 43.26 -70.84
C ILE A 554 -61.78 43.29 -72.20
N GLU A 555 -62.08 42.13 -72.80
CA GLU A 555 -62.91 42.05 -74.01
C GLU A 555 -64.29 42.66 -73.82
N ILE A 556 -64.96 42.36 -72.70
CA ILE A 556 -66.29 42.91 -72.37
C ILE A 556 -66.21 44.44 -72.19
N LYS A 557 -65.17 44.95 -71.51
CA LYS A 557 -64.99 46.41 -71.33
C LYS A 557 -64.67 47.14 -72.63
N ASN A 558 -64.02 46.48 -73.58
CA ASN A 558 -63.66 47.07 -74.87
C ASN A 558 -64.77 46.97 -75.92
N PHE A 559 -65.88 46.27 -75.63
CA PHE A 559 -67.02 46.14 -76.52
C PHE A 559 -67.88 47.42 -76.55
N LYS A 560 -67.46 48.42 -77.35
CA LYS A 560 -68.30 49.56 -77.74
C LYS A 560 -69.12 49.17 -78.97
N MET A 561 -70.42 48.93 -78.79
CA MET A 561 -71.38 48.76 -79.90
C MET A 561 -72.28 49.99 -80.07
N PRO A 562 -72.69 50.34 -81.31
CA PRO A 562 -73.39 51.58 -81.64
C PRO A 562 -74.80 51.63 -81.05
N SER A 563 -75.21 52.85 -80.70
CA SER A 563 -76.52 53.20 -80.16
C SER A 563 -77.64 52.93 -81.16
N SER A 564 -78.22 51.74 -81.10
CA SER A 564 -79.66 51.44 -81.17
C SER A 564 -79.80 49.95 -81.47
N ILE A 565 -80.59 49.27 -80.65
CA ILE A 565 -80.94 47.83 -80.65
C ILE A 565 -80.30 47.01 -79.51
N ASP A 566 -81.22 46.48 -78.70
CA ASP A 566 -81.14 45.34 -77.78
C ASP A 566 -80.58 45.53 -76.36
N ASP A 567 -81.30 46.31 -75.53
CA ASP A 567 -81.28 46.14 -74.06
C ASP A 567 -81.58 44.68 -73.66
N TYR A 568 -82.35 43.95 -74.47
CA TYR A 568 -82.64 42.52 -74.25
C TYR A 568 -81.40 41.62 -74.35
N LYS A 569 -80.47 41.89 -75.27
CA LYS A 569 -79.22 41.10 -75.38
C LYS A 569 -78.23 41.44 -74.26
N ARG A 570 -78.27 42.66 -73.74
CA ARG A 570 -77.44 43.09 -72.61
C ARG A 570 -77.91 42.45 -71.30
N GLU A 571 -79.23 42.43 -71.07
CA GLU A 571 -79.84 41.72 -69.94
C GLU A 571 -79.51 40.22 -70.02
N ASN A 572 -79.63 39.60 -71.21
CA ASN A 572 -79.36 38.18 -71.38
C ASN A 572 -77.86 37.82 -71.19
N ALA A 573 -76.94 38.66 -71.64
CA ALA A 573 -75.50 38.48 -71.40
C ALA A 573 -75.12 38.68 -69.92
N ILE A 574 -75.77 39.63 -69.23
CA ILE A 574 -75.59 39.82 -67.78
C ILE A 574 -76.17 38.62 -67.02
N GLU A 575 -77.30 38.08 -67.45
CA GLU A 575 -77.94 36.91 -66.83
C GLU A 575 -77.14 35.61 -67.09
N GLU A 576 -76.53 35.46 -68.27
CA GLU A 576 -75.55 34.39 -68.55
C GLU A 576 -74.31 34.51 -67.68
N LEU A 577 -73.73 35.71 -67.53
CA LEU A 577 -72.59 35.94 -66.63
C LEU A 577 -72.97 35.71 -65.16
N ARG A 578 -74.20 36.02 -64.74
CA ARG A 578 -74.70 35.69 -63.39
C ARG A 578 -74.82 34.18 -63.21
N LYS A 579 -75.34 33.45 -64.20
CA LYS A 579 -75.40 31.98 -64.17
C LYS A 579 -74.01 31.36 -64.12
N GLU A 580 -73.08 31.81 -64.96
CA GLU A 580 -71.68 31.34 -64.97
C GLU A 580 -70.99 31.67 -63.64
N ARG A 581 -71.28 32.82 -63.03
CA ARG A 581 -70.77 33.18 -61.69
C ARG A 581 -71.33 32.30 -60.59
N VAL A 582 -72.61 31.97 -60.63
CA VAL A 582 -73.24 31.05 -59.67
C VAL A 582 -72.69 29.64 -59.85
N GLU A 583 -72.49 29.16 -61.08
CA GLU A 583 -71.84 27.87 -61.34
C GLU A 583 -70.39 27.84 -60.83
N LEU A 584 -69.62 28.92 -61.01
CA LEU A 584 -68.26 29.00 -60.47
C LEU A 584 -68.23 29.06 -58.94
N GLU A 585 -69.20 29.73 -58.30
CA GLU A 585 -69.34 29.72 -56.84
C GLU A 585 -69.72 28.31 -56.33
N LEU A 586 -70.55 27.57 -57.07
CA LEU A 586 -70.89 26.18 -56.80
C LEU A 586 -69.70 25.23 -56.99
N GLU A 587 -68.96 25.35 -58.10
CA GLU A 587 -67.73 24.59 -58.37
C GLU A 587 -66.67 24.88 -57.30
N ARG A 588 -66.57 26.13 -56.83
CA ARG A 588 -65.69 26.52 -55.73
C ARG A 588 -66.14 25.90 -54.40
N ALA A 589 -67.43 25.91 -54.11
CA ALA A 589 -67.98 25.29 -52.89
C ALA A 589 -67.78 23.76 -52.91
N GLU A 590 -67.96 23.10 -54.05
CA GLU A 590 -67.65 21.67 -54.23
C GLU A 590 -66.15 21.41 -54.05
N LYS A 591 -65.27 22.21 -54.64
CA LYS A 591 -63.81 22.09 -54.47
C LYS A 591 -63.37 22.30 -53.01
N ASP A 592 -63.97 23.27 -52.31
CA ASP A 592 -63.71 23.49 -50.89
C ASP A 592 -64.20 22.31 -50.03
N TYR A 593 -65.30 21.66 -50.43
CA TYR A 593 -65.79 20.43 -49.79
C TYR A 593 -64.88 19.22 -50.08
N GLU A 594 -64.44 19.07 -51.34
CA GLU A 594 -63.46 18.07 -51.76
C GLU A 594 -62.14 18.23 -51.00
N MET A 595 -61.69 19.46 -50.71
CA MET A 595 -60.48 19.70 -49.92
C MET A 595 -60.69 19.50 -48.41
N LYS A 596 -61.88 19.79 -47.87
CA LYS A 596 -62.21 19.52 -46.46
C LYS A 596 -62.23 18.04 -46.12
N THR A 597 -62.59 17.18 -47.07
CA THR A 597 -62.74 15.74 -46.82
C THR A 597 -61.40 15.05 -46.48
N PRO A 598 -60.29 15.25 -47.23
CA PRO A 598 -58.95 14.81 -46.85
C PRO A 598 -58.45 15.41 -45.53
N VAL A 599 -58.77 16.67 -45.25
CA VAL A 599 -58.38 17.34 -43.99
C VAL A 599 -59.04 16.65 -42.80
N LEU A 600 -60.35 16.40 -42.86
CA LEU A 600 -61.07 15.65 -41.83
C LEU A 600 -60.53 14.23 -41.67
N TYR A 601 -60.15 13.58 -42.77
CA TYR A 601 -59.52 12.26 -42.74
C TYR A 601 -58.14 12.28 -42.07
N MET A 602 -57.31 13.28 -42.36
CA MET A 602 -56.01 13.51 -41.73
C MET A 602 -56.15 13.81 -40.23
N GLU A 603 -57.10 14.65 -39.83
CA GLU A 603 -57.39 14.92 -38.41
C GLU A 603 -57.79 13.66 -37.65
N LYS A 604 -58.58 12.78 -38.28
CA LYS A 604 -58.97 11.49 -37.69
C LYS A 604 -57.77 10.56 -37.52
N LEU A 605 -56.85 10.52 -38.49
CA LEU A 605 -55.60 9.76 -38.40
C LEU A 605 -54.69 10.28 -37.28
N VAL A 606 -54.57 11.61 -37.15
CA VAL A 606 -53.80 12.24 -36.05
C VAL A 606 -54.38 11.85 -34.69
N LYS A 607 -55.70 11.93 -34.50
CA LYS A 607 -56.36 11.50 -33.25
C LYS A 607 -56.12 10.02 -32.92
N ASN A 608 -56.09 9.15 -33.94
CA ASN A 608 -55.80 7.73 -33.76
C ASN A 608 -54.34 7.49 -33.35
N LEU A 609 -53.40 8.23 -33.96
CA LEU A 609 -51.97 8.17 -33.59
C LEU A 609 -51.72 8.65 -32.15
N ASP A 610 -52.34 9.77 -31.75
CA ASP A 610 -52.24 10.28 -30.39
C ASP A 610 -52.77 9.27 -29.36
N SER A 611 -53.87 8.58 -29.68
CA SER A 611 -54.45 7.53 -28.85
C SER A 611 -53.49 6.33 -28.70
N LEU A 612 -52.84 5.89 -29.78
CA LEU A 612 -51.84 4.81 -29.77
C LEU A 612 -50.60 5.19 -28.96
N ILE A 613 -50.10 6.42 -29.10
CA ILE A 613 -48.97 6.93 -28.31
C ILE A 613 -49.30 6.90 -26.82
N LEU A 614 -50.54 7.22 -26.45
CA LEU A 614 -51.00 7.19 -25.07
C LEU A 614 -50.98 5.76 -24.50
N VAL A 615 -51.44 4.78 -25.28
CA VAL A 615 -51.41 3.35 -24.92
C VAL A 615 -49.97 2.84 -24.77
N ILE A 616 -49.05 3.21 -25.67
CA ILE A 616 -47.63 2.83 -25.58
C ILE A 616 -47.00 3.39 -24.30
N LYS A 617 -47.22 4.68 -24.00
CA LYS A 617 -46.73 5.32 -22.76
C LYS A 617 -47.30 4.67 -21.49
N GLN A 618 -48.51 4.13 -21.57
CA GLN A 618 -49.13 3.42 -20.45
C GLN A 618 -48.49 2.04 -20.24
N LYS A 619 -48.25 1.28 -21.33
CA LYS A 619 -47.53 0.00 -21.25
C LYS A 619 -46.08 0.14 -20.80
N GLU A 620 -45.40 1.24 -21.14
CA GLU A 620 -44.05 1.52 -20.64
C GLU A 620 -44.01 1.81 -19.13
N LYS A 621 -45.09 2.36 -18.57
CA LYS A 621 -45.23 2.53 -17.11
C LYS A 621 -45.56 1.25 -16.37
N GLU A 622 -46.16 0.27 -17.04
CA GLU A 622 -46.49 -1.04 -16.43
C GLU A 622 -45.28 -1.99 -16.42
N LYS A 623 -44.26 -1.73 -17.26
CA LYS A 623 -43.02 -2.52 -17.35
C LYS A 623 -41.86 -2.01 -16.49
N ASN A 624 -41.94 -0.79 -15.97
CA ASN A 624 -40.97 -0.17 -15.05
C ASN A 624 -41.57 -0.12 -13.65
#